data_AF-A0A1V9ZUM4-F1
#
_entry.id   AF-A0A1V9ZUM4-F1
#
_cell.length_a   1.000
_cell.length_b   1.000
_cell.length_c   1.000
_cell.angle_alpha   90.00
_cell.angle_beta   90.00
_cell.angle_gamma   90.00
#
_symmetry.space_group_name_H-M   'P 1'
#
loop_
_entity.id
_entity.type
_entity.pdbx_description
1 polymer ?
#
loop_
_entity_poly.entity_id
_entity_poly.type
_entity_poly.pdbx_seq_one_letter_code
_entity_poly.pdbx_strand_id
1 'polypeptide(L)'
;MQHRVTTRQVERTMADRRRIEAENAELLRYASSNQVQAMANKGDMAVLAKRRGNAAFQRNAEAMLEERTVLAERETKRNLRTKEQNDSIARALEEERRVAERREREIQRICESSEELRELESMLKVAYVNKERAVQQAERETLQQIEKSREKAIETQMEYDRQRAEVDMAAKEIARRADAVASKQSIQEQMLDRLKLYEEAAKEAEMDRAKVDAIMKQIEAEDRHEVEKRERYVAEARVMIEDCKRQRAAEKEDAAKREREEDLRIAQYSKRVEQREAGIKEKVAEKKKREEEMFLAVEAEIRRQRKEEEEFARLRDELWEEEMLEAHREKARAKMLQKQKDRDEMIRSNEEQQRLKAKFLQDQKTKEEEYNAYLKAKFASEERRAMELEIFRRKQRDEYKQAIHEQNQLKAQMYQLELEKERMEATRIAEEEAFKKQIVEEAKRRLLDEHAQSLRGFLPKGVAKQVSRAGLGSR
;
A
#
# COMPACT_ATOMS: atom_id res chain seq x y z
N MET A 1 104.65 -122.69 -20.99
CA MET A 1 105.01 -122.51 -22.42
C MET A 1 104.62 -121.12 -22.86
N GLN A 2 105.43 -120.49 -23.72
CA GLN A 2 105.13 -119.19 -24.29
C GLN A 2 104.26 -119.40 -25.53
N HIS A 3 103.04 -118.90 -25.54
CA HIS A 3 102.32 -118.68 -26.80
C HIS A 3 102.63 -117.26 -27.25
N ARG A 4 103.78 -117.14 -27.93
CA ARG A 4 104.28 -115.87 -28.46
C ARG A 4 103.57 -115.60 -29.79
N VAL A 5 102.46 -114.87 -29.63
CA VAL A 5 101.56 -114.35 -30.66
C VAL A 5 102.33 -113.76 -31.85
N THR A 6 101.84 -114.03 -33.06
CA THR A 6 102.38 -113.52 -34.32
C THR A 6 101.61 -112.30 -34.82
N THR A 7 102.20 -111.58 -35.78
CA THR A 7 101.64 -110.42 -36.48
C THR A 7 100.19 -110.62 -36.95
N ARG A 8 99.83 -111.80 -37.46
CA ARG A 8 98.47 -112.07 -37.97
C ARG A 8 97.37 -111.98 -36.90
N GLN A 9 97.72 -112.22 -35.63
CA GLN A 9 96.82 -111.98 -34.49
C GLN A 9 96.79 -110.49 -34.07
N VAL A 10 97.91 -109.77 -34.23
CA VAL A 10 97.97 -108.31 -34.02
C VAL A 10 97.11 -107.58 -35.06
N GLU A 11 97.15 -107.98 -36.32
CA GLU A 11 96.29 -107.42 -37.37
C GLU A 11 94.81 -107.68 -37.13
N ARG A 12 94.44 -108.92 -36.75
CA ARG A 12 93.04 -109.27 -36.47
C ARG A 12 92.51 -108.45 -35.29
N THR A 13 93.27 -108.35 -34.19
CA THR A 13 92.90 -107.51 -33.04
C THR A 13 92.91 -106.01 -33.33
N MET A 14 93.74 -105.52 -34.28
CA MET A 14 93.66 -104.13 -34.75
C MET A 14 92.42 -103.88 -35.62
N ALA A 15 92.05 -104.82 -36.50
CA ALA A 15 90.83 -104.72 -37.30
C ALA A 15 89.58 -104.73 -36.42
N ASP A 16 89.54 -105.63 -35.43
CA ASP A 16 88.47 -105.70 -34.44
C ASP A 16 88.40 -104.42 -33.59
N ARG A 17 89.55 -103.84 -33.18
CA ARG A 17 89.58 -102.53 -32.50
C ARG A 17 89.02 -101.39 -33.35
N ARG A 18 89.43 -101.27 -34.63
CA ARG A 18 88.90 -100.23 -35.52
C ARG A 18 87.40 -100.36 -35.75
N ARG A 19 86.90 -101.60 -35.81
CA ARG A 19 85.47 -101.90 -35.87
C ARG A 19 84.75 -101.43 -34.60
N ILE A 20 85.28 -101.78 -33.42
CA ILE A 20 84.73 -101.34 -32.12
C ILE A 20 84.79 -99.82 -31.97
N GLU A 21 85.85 -99.16 -32.44
CA GLU A 21 85.98 -97.70 -32.44
C GLU A 21 84.96 -97.03 -33.37
N ALA A 22 84.69 -97.61 -34.55
CA ALA A 22 83.64 -97.14 -35.45
C ALA A 22 82.23 -97.32 -34.84
N GLU A 23 81.94 -98.50 -34.31
CA GLU A 23 80.68 -98.80 -33.59
C GLU A 23 80.49 -97.85 -32.39
N ASN A 24 81.54 -97.58 -31.61
CA ASN A 24 81.51 -96.60 -30.52
C ASN A 24 81.33 -95.14 -31.00
N ALA A 25 81.96 -94.75 -32.12
CA ALA A 25 81.80 -93.41 -32.69
C ALA A 25 80.38 -93.18 -33.21
N GLU A 26 79.75 -94.20 -33.79
CA GLU A 26 78.33 -94.17 -34.19
C GLU A 26 77.41 -94.09 -32.96
N LEU A 27 77.66 -94.89 -31.92
CA LEU A 27 76.92 -94.82 -30.66
C LEU A 27 77.05 -93.45 -29.97
N LEU A 28 78.23 -92.83 -29.98
CA LEU A 28 78.45 -91.48 -29.44
C LEU A 28 77.74 -90.40 -30.27
N ARG A 29 77.72 -90.52 -31.60
CA ARG A 29 76.94 -89.64 -32.48
C ARG A 29 75.44 -89.78 -32.24
N TYR A 30 74.96 -91.02 -32.09
CA TYR A 30 73.57 -91.31 -31.76
C TYR A 30 73.18 -90.75 -30.38
N ALA A 31 74.01 -90.96 -29.36
CA ALA A 31 73.80 -90.43 -28.01
C ALA A 31 73.80 -88.89 -27.99
N SER A 32 74.73 -88.24 -28.70
CA SER A 32 74.79 -86.78 -28.83
C SER A 32 73.56 -86.22 -29.56
N SER A 33 73.16 -86.83 -30.69
CA SER A 33 71.95 -86.48 -31.43
C SER A 33 70.69 -86.61 -30.56
N ASN A 34 70.56 -87.73 -29.83
CA ASN A 34 69.46 -87.98 -28.91
C ASN A 34 69.47 -86.99 -27.73
N GLN A 35 70.64 -86.59 -27.22
CA GLN A 35 70.77 -85.55 -26.19
C GLN A 35 70.30 -84.17 -26.71
N VAL A 36 70.69 -83.79 -27.93
CA VAL A 36 70.21 -82.55 -28.57
C VAL A 36 68.70 -82.60 -28.79
N GLN A 37 68.17 -83.72 -29.29
CA GLN A 37 66.73 -83.92 -29.48
C GLN A 37 65.96 -83.88 -28.14
N ALA A 38 66.49 -84.47 -27.08
CA ALA A 38 65.90 -84.41 -25.74
C ALA A 38 65.90 -82.98 -25.15
N MET A 39 66.93 -82.17 -25.45
CA MET A 39 66.98 -80.77 -25.06
C MET A 39 66.02 -79.91 -25.91
N ALA A 40 65.90 -80.18 -27.20
CA ALA A 40 64.89 -79.54 -28.07
C ALA A 40 63.47 -79.84 -27.59
N ASN A 41 63.14 -81.12 -27.33
CA ASN A 41 61.83 -81.53 -26.79
C ASN A 41 61.51 -80.86 -25.44
N LYS A 42 62.51 -80.70 -24.54
CA LYS A 42 62.35 -79.93 -23.29
C LYS A 42 62.11 -78.44 -23.55
N GLY A 43 62.81 -77.87 -24.52
CA GLY A 43 62.61 -76.50 -25.01
C GLY A 43 61.18 -76.29 -25.53
N ASP A 44 60.70 -77.18 -26.39
CA ASP A 44 59.35 -77.14 -26.95
C ASP A 44 58.27 -77.25 -25.86
N MET A 45 58.45 -78.15 -24.89
CA MET A 45 57.56 -78.24 -23.72
C MET A 45 57.55 -76.94 -22.90
N ALA A 46 58.69 -76.29 -22.71
CA ALA A 46 58.79 -74.99 -22.04
C ALA A 46 58.15 -73.85 -22.88
N VAL A 47 58.28 -73.87 -24.20
CA VAL A 47 57.62 -72.93 -25.12
C VAL A 47 56.10 -73.14 -25.10
N LEU A 48 55.62 -74.38 -25.10
CA LEU A 48 54.20 -74.70 -24.96
C LEU A 48 53.64 -74.24 -23.60
N ALA A 49 54.39 -74.43 -22.50
CA ALA A 49 54.02 -73.92 -21.18
C ALA A 49 53.94 -72.38 -21.17
N LYS A 50 54.93 -71.68 -21.74
CA LYS A 50 54.90 -70.21 -21.89
C LYS A 50 53.74 -69.73 -22.78
N ARG A 51 53.45 -70.40 -23.90
CA ARG A 51 52.30 -70.08 -24.76
C ARG A 51 50.97 -70.25 -24.03
N ARG A 52 50.80 -71.32 -23.24
CA ARG A 52 49.62 -71.51 -22.39
C ARG A 52 49.51 -70.43 -21.32
N GLY A 53 50.62 -70.08 -20.66
CA GLY A 53 50.68 -69.00 -19.68
C GLY A 53 50.30 -67.64 -20.27
N ASN A 54 50.86 -67.29 -21.44
CA ASN A 54 50.54 -66.05 -22.15
C ASN A 54 49.08 -66.01 -22.61
N ALA A 55 48.53 -67.11 -23.13
CA ALA A 55 47.13 -67.18 -23.53
C ALA A 55 46.17 -67.08 -22.32
N ALA A 56 46.53 -67.66 -21.18
CA ALA A 56 45.78 -67.49 -19.93
C ALA A 56 45.87 -66.05 -19.41
N PHE A 57 47.05 -65.43 -19.47
CA PHE A 57 47.24 -64.02 -19.11
C PHE A 57 46.44 -63.07 -20.01
N GLN A 58 46.44 -63.30 -21.33
CA GLN A 58 45.62 -62.55 -22.29
C GLN A 58 44.13 -62.65 -21.95
N ARG A 59 43.60 -63.87 -21.77
CA ARG A 59 42.19 -64.08 -21.37
C ARG A 59 41.84 -63.42 -20.05
N ASN A 60 42.74 -63.47 -19.06
CA ASN A 60 42.51 -62.81 -17.78
C ASN A 60 42.55 -61.27 -17.90
N ALA A 61 43.42 -60.73 -18.75
CA ALA A 61 43.48 -59.30 -19.04
C ALA A 61 42.24 -58.82 -19.81
N GLU A 62 41.78 -59.59 -20.80
CA GLU A 62 40.52 -59.38 -21.52
C GLU A 62 39.34 -59.38 -20.55
N ALA A 63 39.21 -60.41 -19.69
CA ALA A 63 38.15 -60.50 -18.68
C ALA A 63 38.18 -59.33 -17.66
N MET A 64 39.37 -58.87 -17.23
CA MET A 64 39.49 -57.70 -16.35
C MET A 64 39.07 -56.39 -17.04
N LEU A 65 39.33 -56.25 -18.35
CA LEU A 65 38.88 -55.09 -19.13
C LEU A 65 37.36 -55.12 -19.33
N GLU A 66 36.79 -56.30 -19.62
CA GLU A 66 35.34 -56.51 -19.72
C GLU A 66 34.62 -56.25 -18.38
N GLU A 67 35.17 -56.73 -17.26
CA GLU A 67 34.62 -56.44 -15.94
C GLU A 67 34.64 -54.93 -15.66
N ARG A 68 35.75 -54.24 -15.99
CA ARG A 68 35.87 -52.80 -15.82
C ARG A 68 34.88 -52.01 -16.68
N THR A 69 34.64 -52.40 -17.93
CA THR A 69 33.65 -51.72 -18.78
C THR A 69 32.23 -51.96 -18.27
N VAL A 70 31.89 -53.18 -17.87
CA VAL A 70 30.59 -53.51 -17.26
C VAL A 70 30.37 -52.75 -15.95
N LEU A 71 31.39 -52.59 -15.11
CA LEU A 71 31.31 -51.77 -13.89
C LEU A 71 31.11 -50.28 -14.22
N ALA A 72 31.87 -49.72 -15.17
CA ALA A 72 31.70 -48.34 -15.60
C ALA A 72 30.31 -48.07 -16.22
N GLU A 73 29.76 -49.02 -16.98
CA GLU A 73 28.37 -48.96 -17.46
C GLU A 73 27.34 -49.00 -16.32
N ARG A 74 27.56 -49.84 -15.30
CA ARG A 74 26.67 -49.91 -14.14
C ARG A 74 26.73 -48.62 -13.31
N GLU A 75 27.91 -48.04 -13.13
CA GLU A 75 28.09 -46.76 -12.45
C GLU A 75 27.47 -45.60 -13.22
N THR A 76 27.68 -45.52 -14.54
CA THR A 76 27.04 -44.47 -15.36
C THR A 76 25.51 -44.61 -15.35
N LYS A 77 24.95 -45.82 -15.47
CA LYS A 77 23.51 -46.07 -15.35
C LYS A 77 22.98 -45.74 -13.95
N ARG A 78 23.72 -46.04 -12.88
CA ARG A 78 23.37 -45.64 -11.50
C ARG A 78 23.38 -44.13 -11.33
N ASN A 79 24.45 -43.47 -11.76
CA ASN A 79 24.62 -42.02 -11.67
C ASN A 79 23.56 -41.28 -12.48
N LEU A 80 23.17 -41.79 -13.64
CA LEU A 80 22.08 -41.24 -14.45
C LEU A 80 20.73 -41.32 -13.72
N ARG A 81 20.38 -42.48 -13.16
CA ARG A 81 19.17 -42.63 -12.32
C ARG A 81 19.17 -41.71 -11.09
N THR A 82 20.31 -41.57 -10.41
CA THR A 82 20.44 -40.65 -9.27
C THR A 82 20.29 -39.19 -9.70
N LYS A 83 20.81 -38.81 -10.88
CA LYS A 83 20.57 -37.48 -11.46
C LYS A 83 19.10 -37.26 -11.79
N GLU A 84 18.44 -38.19 -12.49
CA GLU A 84 17.01 -38.11 -12.82
C GLU A 84 16.13 -37.99 -11.56
N GLN A 85 16.46 -38.75 -10.51
CA GLN A 85 15.80 -38.64 -9.20
C GLN A 85 16.02 -37.26 -8.59
N ASN A 86 17.27 -36.80 -8.49
CA ASN A 86 17.60 -35.48 -7.95
C ASN A 86 16.95 -34.34 -8.75
N ASP A 87 16.92 -34.42 -10.08
CA ASP A 87 16.28 -33.45 -10.97
C ASP A 87 14.75 -33.44 -10.78
N SER A 88 14.13 -34.61 -10.59
CA SER A 88 12.69 -34.69 -10.30
C SER A 88 12.35 -34.10 -8.91
N ILE A 89 13.18 -34.34 -7.90
CA ILE A 89 13.04 -33.78 -6.55
C ILE A 89 13.27 -32.27 -6.58
N ALA A 90 14.30 -31.79 -7.29
CA ALA A 90 14.58 -30.36 -7.44
C ALA A 90 13.41 -29.64 -8.12
N ARG A 91 12.84 -30.20 -9.19
CA ARG A 91 11.64 -29.65 -9.85
C ARG A 91 10.42 -29.63 -8.93
N ALA A 92 10.20 -30.69 -8.14
CA ALA A 92 9.10 -30.74 -7.18
C ALA A 92 9.25 -29.66 -6.09
N LEU A 93 10.46 -29.50 -5.52
CA LEU A 93 10.78 -28.45 -4.55
C LEU A 93 10.69 -27.05 -5.15
N GLU A 94 11.10 -26.85 -6.40
CA GLU A 94 10.92 -25.58 -7.11
C GLU A 94 9.45 -25.24 -7.31
N GLU A 95 8.61 -26.18 -7.74
CA GLU A 95 7.18 -25.93 -7.90
C GLU A 95 6.47 -25.72 -6.56
N GLU A 96 6.81 -26.46 -5.51
CA GLU A 96 6.31 -26.21 -4.15
C GLU A 96 6.69 -24.79 -3.68
N ARG A 97 7.96 -24.40 -3.87
CA ARG A 97 8.43 -23.04 -3.57
C ARG A 97 7.71 -21.97 -4.40
N ARG A 98 7.49 -22.20 -5.70
CA ARG A 98 6.73 -21.29 -6.58
C ARG A 98 5.26 -21.19 -6.18
N VAL A 99 4.66 -22.25 -5.65
CA VAL A 99 3.29 -22.23 -5.11
C VAL A 99 3.25 -21.49 -3.78
N ALA A 100 4.21 -21.74 -2.88
CA ALA A 100 4.34 -21.00 -1.62
C ALA A 100 4.54 -19.50 -1.85
N GLU A 101 5.49 -19.11 -2.71
CA GLU A 101 5.74 -17.71 -3.05
C GLU A 101 4.54 -17.04 -3.75
N ARG A 102 3.80 -17.78 -4.60
CA ARG A 102 2.54 -17.26 -5.17
C ARG A 102 1.48 -17.01 -4.09
N ARG A 103 1.30 -17.95 -3.15
CA ARG A 103 0.39 -17.79 -2.01
C ARG A 103 0.80 -16.64 -1.10
N GLU A 104 2.09 -16.48 -0.79
CA GLU A 104 2.60 -15.37 0.00
C GLU A 104 2.36 -14.02 -0.68
N ARG A 105 2.65 -13.90 -1.99
CA ARG A 105 2.36 -12.68 -2.78
C ARG A 105 0.86 -12.42 -2.96
N GLU A 106 0.02 -13.44 -2.86
CA GLU A 106 -1.44 -13.32 -2.87
C GLU A 106 -1.95 -12.83 -1.51
N ILE A 107 -1.50 -13.44 -0.42
CA ILE A 107 -1.74 -12.99 0.97
C ILE A 107 -1.30 -11.54 1.14
N GLN A 108 -0.09 -11.18 0.71
CA GLN A 108 0.43 -9.80 0.76
C GLN A 108 -0.51 -8.83 0.01
N ARG A 109 -0.90 -9.16 -1.22
CA ARG A 109 -1.83 -8.31 -2.01
C ARG A 109 -3.22 -8.20 -1.37
N ILE A 110 -3.74 -9.27 -0.77
CA ILE A 110 -4.99 -9.24 0.01
C ILE A 110 -4.84 -8.32 1.23
N CYS A 111 -3.71 -8.40 1.94
CA CYS A 111 -3.44 -7.54 3.09
C CYS A 111 -3.30 -6.07 2.71
N GLU A 112 -2.53 -5.75 1.66
CA GLU A 112 -2.29 -4.37 1.18
C GLU A 112 -3.54 -3.70 0.60
N SER A 113 -4.41 -4.48 -0.06
CA SER A 113 -5.68 -4.01 -0.61
C SER A 113 -6.81 -3.93 0.42
N SER A 114 -6.68 -4.61 1.57
CA SER A 114 -7.68 -4.56 2.64
C SER A 114 -7.73 -3.18 3.31
N GLU A 115 -8.89 -2.53 3.22
CA GLU A 115 -9.15 -1.26 3.88
C GLU A 115 -9.11 -1.41 5.41
N GLU A 116 -9.64 -2.51 5.95
CA GLU A 116 -9.65 -2.77 7.40
C GLU A 116 -8.25 -2.81 8.03
N LEU A 117 -7.28 -3.41 7.35
CA LEU A 117 -5.90 -3.49 7.85
C LEU A 117 -5.22 -2.12 7.78
N ARG A 118 -5.47 -1.36 6.71
CA ARG A 118 -4.95 0.00 6.54
C ARG A 118 -5.51 0.97 7.60
N GLU A 119 -6.81 0.86 7.90
CA GLU A 119 -7.43 1.60 9.01
C GLU A 119 -6.84 1.21 10.37
N LEU A 120 -6.62 -0.09 10.60
CA LEU A 120 -6.03 -0.57 11.85
C LEU A 120 -4.58 -0.09 12.01
N GLU A 121 -3.75 -0.17 10.97
CA GLU A 121 -2.41 0.41 10.97
C GLU A 121 -2.43 1.92 11.28
N SER A 122 -3.36 2.67 10.70
CA SER A 122 -3.54 4.10 10.97
C SER A 122 -3.88 4.33 12.46
N MET A 123 -4.81 3.55 13.01
CA MET A 123 -5.16 3.58 14.43
C MET A 123 -3.96 3.23 15.35
N LEU A 124 -3.12 2.27 14.96
CA LEU A 124 -1.92 1.90 15.68
C LEU A 124 -0.84 2.98 15.61
N LYS A 125 -0.61 3.60 14.44
CA LYS A 125 0.29 4.76 14.27
C LYS A 125 -0.15 5.94 15.16
N VAL A 126 -1.46 6.23 15.21
CA VAL A 126 -2.02 7.25 16.14
C VAL A 126 -1.80 6.86 17.61
N ALA A 127 -1.93 5.58 17.97
CA ALA A 127 -1.64 5.11 19.33
C ALA A 127 -0.15 5.23 19.70
N TYR A 128 0.78 5.00 18.77
CA TYR A 128 2.21 5.27 18.98
C TYR A 128 2.47 6.77 19.20
N VAL A 129 1.93 7.65 18.35
CA VAL A 129 2.07 9.11 18.53
C VAL A 129 1.46 9.58 19.86
N ASN A 130 0.34 9.01 20.30
CA ASN A 130 -0.26 9.31 21.60
C ASN A 130 0.62 8.84 22.77
N LYS A 131 1.27 7.67 22.65
CA LYS A 131 2.24 7.17 23.63
C LYS A 131 3.46 8.07 23.72
N GLU A 132 4.05 8.43 22.58
CA GLU A 132 5.20 9.36 22.52
C GLU A 132 4.84 10.73 23.10
N ARG A 133 3.67 11.27 22.76
CA ARG A 133 3.17 12.53 23.34
C ARG A 133 3.00 12.46 24.85
N ALA A 134 2.54 11.33 25.40
CA ALA A 134 2.43 11.14 26.84
C ALA A 134 3.81 11.06 27.52
N VAL A 135 4.81 10.43 26.88
CA VAL A 135 6.21 10.43 27.34
C VAL A 135 6.78 11.86 27.31
N GLN A 136 6.66 12.58 26.19
CA GLN A 136 7.09 13.97 26.06
C GLN A 136 6.43 14.90 27.09
N GLN A 137 5.15 14.66 27.43
CA GLN A 137 4.48 15.42 28.48
C GLN A 137 5.07 15.11 29.86
N ALA A 138 5.33 13.85 30.19
CA ALA A 138 5.99 13.47 31.45
C ALA A 138 7.45 14.01 31.54
N GLU A 139 8.19 13.99 30.44
CA GLU A 139 9.52 14.61 30.33
C GLU A 139 9.43 16.13 30.54
N ARG A 140 8.46 16.81 29.93
CA ARG A 140 8.22 18.24 30.15
C ARG A 140 7.85 18.53 31.60
N GLU A 141 7.00 17.73 32.23
CA GLU A 141 6.58 17.91 33.62
C GLU A 141 7.77 17.69 34.59
N THR A 142 8.62 16.70 34.35
CA THR A 142 9.85 16.49 35.16
C THR A 142 10.88 17.59 34.94
N LEU A 143 11.10 18.06 33.71
CA LEU A 143 11.95 19.23 33.44
C LEU A 143 11.43 20.49 34.14
N GLN A 144 10.12 20.76 34.11
CA GLN A 144 9.51 21.88 34.83
C GLN A 144 9.64 21.75 36.36
N GLN A 145 9.63 20.53 36.92
CA GLN A 145 9.92 20.32 38.34
C GLN A 145 11.40 20.60 38.68
N ILE A 146 12.32 20.24 37.78
CA ILE A 146 13.76 20.54 37.90
C ILE A 146 14.00 22.06 37.80
N GLU A 147 13.36 22.76 36.87
CA GLU A 147 13.43 24.22 36.74
C GLU A 147 12.89 24.90 38.01
N LYS A 148 11.69 24.55 38.47
CA LYS A 148 11.10 25.10 39.71
C LYS A 148 11.93 24.84 40.97
N SER A 149 12.63 23.71 41.04
CA SER A 149 13.54 23.43 42.17
C SER A 149 14.84 24.23 42.09
N ARG A 150 15.37 24.49 40.88
CA ARG A 150 16.50 25.41 40.66
C ARG A 150 16.12 26.84 40.97
N GLU A 151 14.97 27.33 40.51
CA GLU A 151 14.46 28.67 40.79
C GLU A 151 14.34 28.89 42.30
N LYS A 152 13.72 27.95 43.03
CA LYS A 152 13.65 27.99 44.50
C LYS A 152 15.02 27.99 45.17
N ALA A 153 15.96 27.19 44.68
CA ALA A 153 17.33 27.21 45.22
C ALA A 153 17.99 28.57 45.04
N ILE A 154 17.84 29.20 43.87
CA ILE A 154 18.35 30.56 43.60
C ILE A 154 17.64 31.59 44.48
N GLU A 155 16.31 31.49 44.64
CA GLU A 155 15.52 32.35 45.54
C GLU A 155 16.02 32.26 46.98
N THR A 156 16.18 31.04 47.53
CA THR A 156 16.72 30.85 48.89
C THR A 156 18.15 31.37 49.05
N GLN A 157 18.99 31.28 48.01
CA GLN A 157 20.34 31.83 48.02
C GLN A 157 20.32 33.36 47.98
N MET A 158 19.46 33.97 47.16
CA MET A 158 19.28 35.43 47.11
C MET A 158 18.71 35.99 48.42
N GLU A 159 17.77 35.28 49.06
CA GLU A 159 17.27 35.65 50.39
C GLU A 159 18.37 35.56 51.46
N TYR A 160 19.18 34.49 51.43
CA TYR A 160 20.32 34.34 52.35
C TYR A 160 21.37 35.45 52.16
N ASP A 161 21.76 35.73 50.91
CA ASP A 161 22.73 36.79 50.61
C ASP A 161 22.17 38.18 50.93
N ARG A 162 20.86 38.41 50.77
CA ARG A 162 20.18 39.62 51.24
C ARG A 162 20.22 39.74 52.77
N GLN A 163 19.84 38.70 53.50
CA GLN A 163 19.88 38.70 54.97
C GLN A 163 21.30 38.95 55.48
N ARG A 164 22.29 38.32 54.86
CA ARG A 164 23.71 38.55 55.15
C ARG A 164 24.11 40.00 54.88
N ALA A 165 23.71 40.59 53.76
CA ALA A 165 23.99 41.99 53.45
C ALA A 165 23.31 42.96 54.44
N GLU A 166 22.08 42.67 54.90
CA GLU A 166 21.39 43.42 55.95
C GLU A 166 22.16 43.34 57.29
N VAL A 167 22.64 42.16 57.68
CA VAL A 167 23.50 41.97 58.87
C VAL A 167 24.84 42.70 58.74
N ASP A 168 25.52 42.60 57.60
CA ASP A 168 26.80 43.28 57.35
C ASP A 168 26.64 44.81 57.35
N MET A 169 25.50 45.33 56.86
CA MET A 169 25.17 46.75 56.90
C MET A 169 24.86 47.22 58.33
N ALA A 170 24.09 46.45 59.10
CA ALA A 170 23.84 46.73 60.51
C ALA A 170 25.15 46.70 61.33
N ALA A 171 26.04 45.74 61.08
CA ALA A 171 27.36 45.67 61.70
C ALA A 171 28.24 46.90 61.36
N LYS A 172 28.24 47.34 60.10
CA LYS A 172 28.92 48.58 59.67
C LYS A 172 28.32 49.82 60.33
N GLU A 173 27.00 49.88 60.54
CA GLU A 173 26.37 50.99 61.24
C GLU A 173 26.72 50.99 62.74
N ILE A 174 26.73 49.82 63.39
CA ILE A 174 27.20 49.66 64.77
C ILE A 174 28.66 50.11 64.91
N ALA A 175 29.53 49.71 63.98
CA ALA A 175 30.93 50.15 63.95
C ALA A 175 31.03 51.69 63.82
N ARG A 176 30.33 52.30 62.86
CA ARG A 176 30.28 53.78 62.71
C ARG A 176 29.76 54.48 63.97
N ARG A 177 28.77 53.91 64.67
CA ARG A 177 28.26 54.44 65.94
C ARG A 177 29.31 54.33 67.05
N ALA A 178 30.05 53.22 67.12
CA ALA A 178 31.16 53.04 68.05
C ALA A 178 32.30 54.04 67.78
N ASP A 179 32.70 54.21 66.52
CA ASP A 179 33.71 55.19 66.10
C ASP A 179 33.29 56.63 66.47
N ALA A 180 32.01 56.98 66.25
CA ALA A 180 31.46 58.28 66.63
C ALA A 180 31.44 58.49 68.16
N VAL A 181 31.17 57.45 68.94
CA VAL A 181 31.26 57.50 70.41
C VAL A 181 32.71 57.66 70.88
N ALA A 182 33.65 56.89 70.32
CA ALA A 182 35.08 57.00 70.64
C ALA A 182 35.64 58.39 70.26
N SER A 183 35.26 58.91 69.09
CA SER A 183 35.61 60.27 68.66
C SER A 183 35.04 61.33 69.62
N LYS A 184 33.76 61.18 70.05
CA LYS A 184 33.16 62.07 71.05
C LYS A 184 33.89 62.00 72.40
N GLN A 185 34.27 60.80 72.86
CA GLN A 185 35.04 60.62 74.09
C GLN A 185 36.40 61.33 74.00
N SER A 186 37.13 61.15 72.90
CA SER A 186 38.40 61.85 72.67
C SER A 186 38.24 63.39 72.65
N ILE A 187 37.17 63.91 72.05
CA ILE A 187 36.86 65.36 72.10
C ILE A 187 36.54 65.81 73.54
N GLN A 188 35.86 64.98 74.34
CA GLN A 188 35.59 65.27 75.75
C GLN A 188 36.86 65.26 76.60
N GLU A 189 37.79 64.34 76.36
CA GLU A 189 39.12 64.32 76.97
C GLU A 189 39.93 65.57 76.60
N GLN A 190 39.96 65.95 75.31
CA GLN A 190 40.59 67.20 74.86
C GLN A 190 39.98 68.45 75.52
N MET A 191 38.66 68.48 75.76
CA MET A 191 38.03 69.57 76.51
C MET A 191 38.42 69.57 77.99
N LEU A 192 38.53 68.40 78.63
CA LEU A 192 38.99 68.28 80.02
C LEU A 192 40.46 68.68 80.16
N ASP A 193 41.34 68.30 79.24
CA ASP A 193 42.74 68.72 79.24
C ASP A 193 42.87 70.21 78.95
N ARG A 194 42.03 70.77 78.08
CA ARG A 194 41.95 72.22 77.89
C ARG A 194 41.44 72.95 79.14
N LEU A 195 40.53 72.35 79.91
CA LEU A 195 40.10 72.91 81.21
C LEU A 195 41.23 72.87 82.24
N LYS A 196 42.02 71.78 82.33
CA LYS A 196 43.24 71.73 83.16
C LYS A 196 44.23 72.82 82.77
N LEU A 197 44.49 73.01 81.46
CA LEU A 197 45.32 74.09 80.96
C LEU A 197 44.77 75.48 81.32
N TYR A 198 43.45 75.67 81.36
CA TYR A 198 42.85 76.91 81.87
C TYR A 198 43.02 77.07 83.39
N GLU A 199 42.94 75.99 84.18
CA GLU A 199 43.24 76.05 85.63
C GLU A 199 44.72 76.32 85.92
N GLU A 200 45.63 75.76 85.12
CA GLU A 200 47.07 76.02 85.20
C GLU A 200 47.39 77.46 84.80
N ALA A 201 46.85 77.93 83.66
CA ALA A 201 46.98 79.33 83.24
C ALA A 201 46.32 80.31 84.22
N ALA A 202 45.25 79.91 84.92
CA ALA A 202 44.66 80.73 85.98
C ALA A 202 45.57 80.84 87.21
N LYS A 203 46.24 79.76 87.62
CA LYS A 203 47.25 79.77 88.69
C LYS A 203 48.47 80.61 88.30
N GLU A 204 48.94 80.50 87.06
CA GLU A 204 50.00 81.36 86.53
C GLU A 204 49.56 82.82 86.49
N ALA A 205 48.32 83.12 86.06
CA ALA A 205 47.75 84.46 86.09
C ALA A 205 47.56 85.02 87.51
N GLU A 206 47.31 84.18 88.52
CA GLU A 206 47.33 84.61 89.92
C GLU A 206 48.75 84.92 90.41
N MET A 207 49.75 84.10 90.03
CA MET A 207 51.15 84.40 90.33
C MET A 207 51.64 85.67 89.63
N ASP A 208 51.27 85.86 88.36
CA ASP A 208 51.59 87.07 87.59
C ASP A 208 50.80 88.27 88.08
N ARG A 209 49.56 88.10 88.53
CA ARG A 209 48.83 89.15 89.25
C ARG A 209 49.52 89.53 90.55
N ALA A 210 50.05 88.58 91.32
CA ALA A 210 50.81 88.90 92.54
C ALA A 210 52.12 89.67 92.22
N LYS A 211 52.80 89.35 91.10
CA LYS A 211 53.95 90.12 90.59
C LYS A 211 53.52 91.51 90.10
N VAL A 212 52.41 91.60 89.37
CA VAL A 212 51.83 92.86 88.86
C VAL A 212 51.34 93.73 90.01
N ASP A 213 50.74 93.19 91.08
CA ASP A 213 50.35 93.95 92.28
C ASP A 213 51.58 94.48 93.05
N ALA A 214 52.72 93.76 92.99
CA ALA A 214 53.99 94.26 93.51
C ALA A 214 54.56 95.40 92.63
N ILE A 215 54.48 95.27 91.30
CA ILE A 215 54.84 96.33 90.34
C ILE A 215 53.88 97.52 90.47
N MET A 216 52.58 97.29 90.68
CA MET A 216 51.57 98.34 90.85
C MET A 216 51.80 99.12 92.14
N LYS A 217 52.27 98.50 93.22
CA LYS A 217 52.73 99.24 94.42
C LYS A 217 53.97 100.09 94.17
N GLN A 218 54.82 99.68 93.23
CA GLN A 218 55.97 100.45 92.78
C GLN A 218 55.54 101.60 91.85
N ILE A 219 54.59 101.34 90.94
CA ILE A 219 53.98 102.35 90.07
C ILE A 219 53.12 103.32 90.88
N GLU A 220 52.34 102.93 91.89
CA GLU A 220 51.61 103.87 92.77
C GLU A 220 52.52 104.79 93.59
N ALA A 221 53.83 104.51 93.66
CA ALA A 221 54.83 105.43 94.18
C ALA A 221 55.35 106.39 93.09
N GLU A 222 55.42 105.97 91.83
CA GLU A 222 55.84 106.78 90.68
C GLU A 222 54.68 107.61 90.06
N ASP A 223 53.46 107.09 89.99
CA ASP A 223 52.26 107.76 89.44
C ASP A 223 51.76 108.86 90.37
N ARG A 224 51.98 108.76 91.69
CA ARG A 224 51.85 109.92 92.60
C ARG A 224 52.75 111.09 92.18
N HIS A 225 53.81 110.82 91.41
CA HIS A 225 54.73 111.79 90.85
C HIS A 225 54.36 112.22 89.40
N GLU A 226 53.43 111.53 88.72
CA GLU A 226 52.91 111.85 87.37
C GLU A 226 51.52 112.50 87.37
N VAL A 227 50.62 112.17 88.30
CA VAL A 227 49.22 112.67 88.28
C VAL A 227 49.15 114.20 88.36
N GLU A 228 50.10 114.83 89.06
CA GLU A 228 50.26 116.30 89.10
C GLU A 228 50.48 116.95 87.70
N LYS A 229 50.83 116.18 86.67
CA LYS A 229 50.99 116.67 85.27
C LYS A 229 49.74 116.52 84.39
N ARG A 230 48.88 115.51 84.59
CA ARG A 230 47.91 115.07 83.55
C ARG A 230 46.53 115.72 83.57
N GLU A 231 46.11 116.35 84.68
CA GLU A 231 44.76 116.97 84.78
C GLU A 231 44.50 118.11 83.77
N ARG A 232 45.53 118.54 83.02
CA ARG A 232 45.53 119.73 82.17
C ARG A 232 45.04 119.52 80.71
N TYR A 233 44.56 118.33 80.30
CA TYR A 233 44.40 118.01 78.85
C TYR A 233 43.04 117.45 78.34
N VAL A 234 42.10 117.00 79.19
CA VAL A 234 41.05 116.04 78.73
C VAL A 234 39.68 116.67 78.33
N ALA A 235 39.51 117.99 78.36
CA ALA A 235 38.17 118.62 78.34
C ALA A 235 37.37 118.63 77.01
N GLU A 236 37.92 118.20 75.86
CA GLU A 236 37.50 118.80 74.56
C GLU A 236 36.73 117.93 73.52
N ALA A 237 36.56 116.60 73.65
CA ALA A 237 36.34 115.73 72.46
C ALA A 237 35.09 114.79 72.41
N ARG A 238 33.83 115.25 72.55
CA ARG A 238 32.68 114.33 72.83
C ARG A 238 31.37 114.34 71.97
N VAL A 239 31.33 114.84 70.72
CA VAL A 239 30.02 115.24 70.08
C VAL A 239 29.56 114.50 68.77
N MET A 240 30.34 113.64 68.10
CA MET A 240 30.15 113.36 66.64
C MET A 240 29.36 112.10 66.12
N ILE A 241 28.53 111.35 66.87
CA ILE A 241 28.29 109.90 66.56
C ILE A 241 26.90 109.41 66.01
N GLU A 242 25.80 110.18 65.97
CA GLU A 242 24.41 109.60 65.95
C GLU A 242 23.76 109.03 64.64
N ASP A 243 24.13 109.41 63.41
CA ASP A 243 23.14 109.44 62.28
C ASP A 243 22.81 108.17 61.42
N CYS A 244 23.45 106.99 61.57
CA CYS A 244 23.63 106.05 60.42
C CYS A 244 22.77 104.74 60.32
N LYS A 245 21.44 104.70 60.64
CA LYS A 245 20.73 103.41 60.94
C LYS A 245 19.57 102.84 60.06
N ARG A 246 19.16 103.39 58.89
CA ARG A 246 17.73 103.26 58.46
C ARG A 246 17.29 102.53 57.14
N GLN A 247 18.05 101.65 56.45
CA GLN A 247 17.81 101.40 54.99
C GLN A 247 17.55 99.98 54.37
N ARG A 248 17.23 98.88 55.11
CA ARG A 248 17.57 97.50 54.63
C ARG A 248 16.47 96.41 54.42
N ALA A 249 15.26 96.69 53.89
CA ALA A 249 14.08 95.81 54.14
C ALA A 249 13.25 95.17 52.97
N ALA A 250 13.63 95.19 51.68
CA ALA A 250 12.62 95.08 50.58
C ALA A 250 12.62 93.87 49.58
N GLU A 251 13.48 92.85 49.65
CA GLU A 251 13.83 92.01 48.46
C GLU A 251 13.19 90.59 48.28
N LYS A 252 12.03 90.21 48.87
CA LYS A 252 11.74 88.77 49.13
C LYS A 252 10.54 88.02 48.47
N GLU A 253 9.83 88.52 47.44
CA GLU A 253 8.49 87.97 47.10
C GLU A 253 8.28 87.19 45.77
N ASP A 254 9.17 87.24 44.77
CA ASP A 254 8.79 86.93 43.36
C ASP A 254 8.87 85.45 42.84
N ALA A 255 9.30 84.45 43.62
CA ALA A 255 9.80 83.19 43.05
C ALA A 255 8.76 82.09 42.66
N ALA A 256 7.52 82.13 43.13
CA ALA A 256 6.73 80.90 43.35
C ALA A 256 5.74 80.43 42.24
N LYS A 257 5.79 80.93 40.99
CA LYS A 257 4.66 80.79 40.02
C LYS A 257 4.82 79.82 38.83
N ARG A 258 5.96 79.14 38.60
CA ARG A 258 6.26 78.52 37.28
C ARG A 258 6.01 77.00 37.11
N GLU A 259 5.57 76.26 38.12
CA GLU A 259 5.71 74.78 38.15
C GLU A 259 4.45 73.96 37.79
N ARG A 260 3.37 74.57 37.23
CA ARG A 260 2.03 73.94 37.20
C ARG A 260 1.47 73.48 35.83
N GLU A 261 2.26 73.49 34.75
CA GLU A 261 1.68 73.41 33.37
C GLU A 261 2.02 72.15 32.52
N GLU A 262 2.86 71.20 32.97
CA GLU A 262 3.40 70.16 32.07
C GLU A 262 2.63 68.80 32.00
N ASP A 263 1.75 68.46 32.95
CA ASP A 263 1.23 67.08 33.12
C ASP A 263 0.10 66.61 32.17
N LEU A 264 -0.36 67.42 31.22
CA LEU A 264 -1.64 67.17 30.50
C LEU A 264 -1.56 66.41 29.16
N ARG A 265 -0.41 65.85 28.75
CA ARG A 265 -0.21 65.30 27.38
C ARG A 265 -0.23 63.78 27.19
N ILE A 266 -0.25 62.96 28.25
CA ILE A 266 0.00 61.50 28.14
C ILE A 266 -1.29 60.67 28.37
N ALA A 267 -2.34 60.90 27.57
CA ALA A 267 -3.67 60.30 27.81
C ALA A 267 -4.45 59.77 26.58
N GLN A 268 -3.88 59.76 25.36
CA GLN A 268 -4.67 59.56 24.12
C GLN A 268 -4.23 58.43 23.16
N TYR A 269 -3.57 57.36 23.65
CA TYR A 269 -3.21 56.19 22.80
C TYR A 269 -4.12 54.95 22.99
N SER A 270 -4.71 54.76 24.17
CA SER A 270 -5.35 53.49 24.58
C SER A 270 -6.79 53.23 24.08
N LYS A 271 -7.19 53.73 22.90
CA LYS A 271 -8.62 53.71 22.47
C LYS A 271 -8.92 53.28 21.02
N ARG A 272 -7.99 52.63 20.31
CA ARG A 272 -8.17 52.23 18.89
C ARG A 272 -7.92 50.76 18.52
N VAL A 273 -7.53 49.88 19.44
CA VAL A 273 -7.06 48.52 19.09
C VAL A 273 -8.01 47.38 19.53
N GLU A 274 -8.92 47.58 20.49
CA GLU A 274 -9.72 46.49 21.07
C GLU A 274 -11.19 46.41 20.57
N GLN A 275 -11.50 46.94 19.39
CA GLN A 275 -12.80 46.75 18.73
C GLN A 275 -12.75 45.74 17.58
N ARG A 276 -12.50 44.50 18.00
CA ARG A 276 -13.21 43.30 17.53
C ARG A 276 -13.21 43.00 16.03
N GLU A 277 -12.16 42.30 15.64
CA GLU A 277 -12.39 40.98 15.05
C GLU A 277 -13.28 40.13 15.98
N ALA A 278 -14.52 39.84 15.57
CA ALA A 278 -15.32 38.67 15.97
C ALA A 278 -16.78 38.82 15.49
N GLY A 279 -17.26 37.94 14.58
CA GLY A 279 -18.71 37.75 14.46
C GLY A 279 -19.31 37.21 13.15
N ILE A 280 -18.67 37.35 11.98
CA ILE A 280 -19.34 37.06 10.69
C ILE A 280 -18.49 36.19 9.75
N LYS A 281 -18.28 34.93 10.15
CA LYS A 281 -17.77 33.87 9.26
C LYS A 281 -18.60 32.58 9.28
N GLU A 282 -19.73 32.56 9.98
CA GLU A 282 -20.45 31.32 10.30
C GLU A 282 -22.00 31.43 10.24
N LYS A 283 -22.50 32.12 9.21
CA LYS A 283 -23.89 31.97 8.70
C LYS A 283 -23.88 31.88 7.16
N VAL A 284 -23.37 30.79 6.59
CA VAL A 284 -24.07 29.50 6.40
C VAL A 284 -25.13 29.56 5.29
N ALA A 285 -24.74 29.02 4.14
CA ALA A 285 -25.45 27.99 3.37
C ALA A 285 -26.94 28.12 2.96
N GLU A 286 -27.66 29.22 3.21
CA GLU A 286 -29.08 29.32 2.81
C GLU A 286 -29.35 29.65 1.33
N LYS A 287 -28.33 29.98 0.52
CA LYS A 287 -28.51 30.39 -0.89
C LYS A 287 -28.38 29.26 -1.94
N LYS A 288 -28.28 27.99 -1.53
CA LYS A 288 -28.22 26.81 -2.43
C LYS A 288 -29.55 26.03 -2.57
N LYS A 289 -30.69 26.72 -2.52
CA LYS A 289 -32.04 26.13 -2.73
C LYS A 289 -32.87 26.92 -3.75
N ARG A 290 -32.27 27.24 -4.90
CA ARG A 290 -32.93 27.84 -6.07
C ARG A 290 -32.45 27.19 -7.37
N GLU A 291 -32.36 25.86 -7.35
CA GLU A 291 -31.99 25.02 -8.50
C GLU A 291 -33.16 24.12 -8.97
N GLU A 292 -34.38 24.32 -8.47
CA GLU A 292 -35.54 23.41 -8.69
C GLU A 292 -36.73 24.03 -9.47
N GLU A 293 -36.66 25.28 -9.94
CA GLU A 293 -37.81 26.00 -10.54
C GLU A 293 -37.81 26.12 -12.09
N MET A 294 -36.95 25.39 -12.83
CA MET A 294 -36.94 25.38 -14.31
C MET A 294 -37.31 24.03 -14.95
N PHE A 295 -38.37 23.39 -14.44
CA PHE A 295 -39.00 22.20 -15.03
C PHE A 295 -40.20 22.52 -15.96
N LEU A 296 -40.48 23.81 -16.21
CA LEU A 296 -41.72 24.32 -16.83
C LEU A 296 -41.59 24.71 -18.31
N ALA A 297 -40.94 23.87 -19.12
CA ALA A 297 -40.68 24.13 -20.55
C ALA A 297 -41.09 23.01 -21.52
N VAL A 298 -41.81 21.97 -21.07
CA VAL A 298 -42.11 20.75 -21.87
C VAL A 298 -43.58 20.64 -22.32
N GLU A 299 -44.47 21.52 -21.85
CA GLU A 299 -45.92 21.31 -21.96
C GLU A 299 -46.63 21.93 -23.21
N ALA A 300 -45.88 22.59 -24.10
CA ALA A 300 -46.47 23.44 -25.16
C ALA A 300 -46.56 22.80 -26.56
N GLU A 301 -45.77 21.76 -26.89
CA GLU A 301 -45.61 21.30 -28.29
C GLU A 301 -46.68 20.31 -28.79
N ILE A 302 -47.43 19.66 -27.90
CA ILE A 302 -48.33 18.54 -28.24
C ILE A 302 -49.63 18.98 -28.96
N ARG A 303 -49.98 20.27 -28.97
CA ARG A 303 -51.29 20.75 -29.48
C ARG A 303 -51.37 21.05 -30.98
N ARG A 304 -50.32 20.83 -31.79
CA ARG A 304 -50.27 21.28 -33.20
C ARG A 304 -50.63 20.25 -34.30
N GLN A 305 -50.87 18.97 -33.98
CA GLN A 305 -50.93 17.87 -34.98
C GLN A 305 -52.33 17.24 -35.23
N ARG A 306 -53.44 17.98 -35.12
CA ARG A 306 -54.80 17.38 -35.12
C ARG A 306 -55.89 18.08 -35.96
N LYS A 307 -55.52 18.79 -37.05
CA LYS A 307 -56.48 19.64 -37.80
C LYS A 307 -56.41 19.59 -39.34
N GLU A 308 -55.80 18.56 -39.94
CA GLU A 308 -55.55 18.54 -41.40
C GLU A 308 -56.19 17.36 -42.19
N GLU A 309 -57.06 16.52 -41.59
CA GLU A 309 -57.48 15.23 -42.20
C GLU A 309 -58.93 15.16 -42.77
N GLU A 310 -59.79 16.19 -42.69
CA GLU A 310 -61.25 16.01 -42.84
C GLU A 310 -61.93 16.35 -44.20
N GLU A 311 -61.24 16.87 -45.23
CA GLU A 311 -61.95 17.56 -46.35
C GLU A 311 -62.24 16.78 -47.68
N PHE A 312 -61.74 15.56 -47.91
CA PHE A 312 -61.62 15.00 -49.29
C PHE A 312 -62.81 14.19 -49.89
N ALA A 313 -63.99 14.08 -49.24
CA ALA A 313 -64.88 12.91 -49.43
C ALA A 313 -66.20 13.03 -50.25
N ARG A 314 -66.40 13.98 -51.21
CA ARG A 314 -67.78 14.37 -51.68
C ARG A 314 -68.20 14.33 -53.18
N LEU A 315 -67.57 13.61 -54.12
CA LEU A 315 -67.95 13.67 -55.56
C LEU A 315 -68.11 12.29 -56.25
N ARG A 316 -69.33 11.87 -56.71
CA ARG A 316 -69.51 10.55 -57.40
C ARG A 316 -70.65 10.28 -58.42
N ASP A 317 -71.95 10.57 -58.21
CA ASP A 317 -73.05 9.72 -58.77
C ASP A 317 -74.12 10.40 -59.72
N GLU A 318 -74.23 10.12 -61.05
CA GLU A 318 -75.20 10.89 -61.90
C GLU A 318 -75.76 10.42 -63.32
N LEU A 319 -75.64 9.18 -63.89
CA LEU A 319 -76.03 8.94 -65.33
C LEU A 319 -76.47 7.50 -65.77
N TRP A 320 -77.49 7.29 -66.66
CA TRP A 320 -77.73 5.97 -67.36
C TRP A 320 -78.54 5.78 -68.72
N GLU A 321 -79.86 6.01 -68.86
CA GLU A 321 -80.85 4.92 -69.20
C GLU A 321 -81.40 4.50 -70.64
N GLU A 322 -81.57 5.34 -71.68
CA GLU A 322 -82.82 5.36 -72.54
C GLU A 322 -83.22 4.33 -73.69
N GLU A 323 -82.40 3.45 -74.26
CA GLU A 323 -82.34 3.27 -75.76
C GLU A 323 -83.22 2.26 -76.63
N MET A 324 -84.44 1.73 -76.30
CA MET A 324 -85.01 0.54 -77.06
C MET A 324 -86.54 0.48 -77.43
N LEU A 325 -86.94 -0.07 -78.63
CA LEU A 325 -88.34 -0.58 -78.90
C LEU A 325 -88.69 -1.56 -80.09
N GLU A 326 -88.65 -1.19 -81.39
CA GLU A 326 -89.82 -1.34 -82.35
C GLU A 326 -90.25 -2.68 -83.06
N ALA A 327 -89.56 -3.15 -84.12
CA ALA A 327 -90.20 -3.61 -85.40
C ALA A 327 -90.75 -5.06 -85.58
N HIS A 328 -91.83 -5.29 -86.41
CA HIS A 328 -92.52 -6.62 -86.40
C HIS A 328 -93.41 -7.25 -87.55
N ARG A 329 -93.78 -6.65 -88.71
CA ARG A 329 -95.02 -7.06 -89.46
C ARG A 329 -95.02 -8.01 -90.71
N GLU A 330 -94.02 -8.06 -91.60
CA GLU A 330 -94.11 -8.64 -92.98
C GLU A 330 -94.35 -10.19 -93.16
N LYS A 331 -94.64 -10.95 -92.10
CA LYS A 331 -94.35 -12.41 -92.01
C LYS A 331 -95.39 -13.42 -92.57
N ALA A 332 -96.43 -13.00 -93.30
CA ALA A 332 -97.67 -13.80 -93.36
C ALA A 332 -97.86 -14.78 -94.55
N ARG A 333 -97.59 -14.38 -95.80
CA ARG A 333 -98.17 -15.06 -96.99
C ARG A 333 -97.36 -16.21 -97.60
N ALA A 334 -96.06 -16.31 -97.32
CA ALA A 334 -95.20 -17.41 -97.77
C ALA A 334 -95.56 -18.81 -97.19
N LYS A 335 -96.66 -18.92 -96.43
CA LYS A 335 -96.99 -20.06 -95.56
C LYS A 335 -97.88 -21.15 -96.16
N MET A 336 -98.44 -21.01 -97.37
CA MET A 336 -99.44 -21.98 -97.88
C MET A 336 -98.90 -23.00 -98.88
N LEU A 337 -98.15 -22.59 -99.90
CA LEU A 337 -97.55 -23.53 -100.87
C LEU A 337 -96.44 -24.39 -100.23
N GLN A 338 -95.74 -23.79 -99.26
CA GLN A 338 -94.78 -24.44 -98.38
C GLN A 338 -95.39 -25.73 -97.78
N LYS A 339 -96.59 -25.65 -97.18
CA LYS A 339 -97.25 -26.74 -96.42
C LYS A 339 -97.40 -28.10 -97.13
N GLN A 340 -97.52 -28.15 -98.45
CA GLN A 340 -97.66 -29.44 -99.14
C GLN A 340 -96.30 -30.09 -99.42
N LYS A 341 -95.29 -29.32 -99.83
CA LYS A 341 -93.91 -29.83 -99.92
C LYS A 341 -93.38 -30.16 -98.53
N ASP A 342 -93.64 -29.27 -97.55
CA ASP A 342 -93.38 -29.51 -96.14
C ASP A 342 -93.97 -30.84 -95.67
N ARG A 343 -95.08 -31.35 -96.22
CA ARG A 343 -95.73 -32.57 -95.73
C ARG A 343 -94.96 -33.83 -96.07
N ASP A 344 -94.58 -34.01 -97.34
CA ASP A 344 -93.89 -35.21 -97.78
C ASP A 344 -92.39 -35.15 -97.41
N GLU A 345 -91.83 -33.93 -97.40
CA GLU A 345 -90.50 -33.64 -96.88
C GLU A 345 -90.46 -33.85 -95.35
N MET A 346 -91.51 -33.48 -94.59
CA MET A 346 -91.65 -33.82 -93.17
C MET A 346 -91.69 -35.32 -92.92
N ILE A 347 -92.34 -36.14 -93.75
CA ILE A 347 -92.39 -37.59 -93.52
C ILE A 347 -91.00 -38.21 -93.66
N ARG A 348 -90.29 -37.91 -94.77
CA ARG A 348 -88.91 -38.40 -94.98
C ARG A 348 -87.93 -37.83 -93.96
N SER A 349 -88.02 -36.52 -93.69
CA SER A 349 -87.23 -35.86 -92.65
C SER A 349 -87.50 -36.44 -91.27
N ASN A 350 -88.72 -36.89 -90.95
CA ASN A 350 -89.02 -37.53 -89.67
C ASN A 350 -88.38 -38.93 -89.56
N GLU A 351 -88.42 -39.75 -90.61
CA GLU A 351 -87.74 -41.07 -90.60
C GLU A 351 -86.21 -40.93 -90.52
N GLU A 352 -85.63 -40.00 -91.27
CA GLU A 352 -84.19 -39.69 -91.19
C GLU A 352 -83.82 -39.06 -89.85
N GLN A 353 -84.65 -38.16 -89.31
CA GLN A 353 -84.47 -37.56 -87.99
C GLN A 353 -84.60 -38.60 -86.88
N GLN A 354 -85.47 -39.61 -86.99
CA GLN A 354 -85.55 -40.71 -86.03
C GLN A 354 -84.27 -41.56 -86.05
N ARG A 355 -83.74 -41.90 -87.24
CA ARG A 355 -82.47 -42.63 -87.37
C ARG A 355 -81.27 -41.81 -86.86
N LEU A 356 -81.23 -40.52 -87.16
CA LEU A 356 -80.20 -39.60 -86.67
C LEU A 356 -80.32 -39.38 -85.16
N LYS A 357 -81.52 -39.21 -84.60
CA LYS A 357 -81.76 -39.15 -83.15
C LYS A 357 -81.33 -40.44 -82.45
N ALA A 358 -81.63 -41.61 -83.02
CA ALA A 358 -81.22 -42.90 -82.45
C ALA A 358 -79.69 -43.05 -82.41
N LYS A 359 -78.99 -42.75 -83.52
CA LYS A 359 -77.52 -42.73 -83.56
C LYS A 359 -76.93 -41.68 -82.62
N PHE A 360 -77.49 -40.47 -82.60
CA PHE A 360 -77.03 -39.39 -81.74
C PHE A 360 -77.20 -39.71 -80.25
N LEU A 361 -78.31 -40.36 -79.86
CA LEU A 361 -78.53 -40.82 -78.49
C LEU A 361 -77.56 -41.94 -78.11
N GLN A 362 -77.20 -42.82 -79.06
CA GLN A 362 -76.20 -43.87 -78.84
C GLN A 362 -74.78 -43.28 -78.69
N ASP A 363 -74.40 -42.35 -79.56
CA ASP A 363 -73.13 -41.60 -79.48
C ASP A 363 -73.06 -40.68 -78.25
N GLN A 364 -74.18 -40.17 -77.77
CA GLN A 364 -74.24 -39.45 -76.49
C GLN A 364 -73.99 -40.40 -75.32
N LYS A 365 -74.66 -41.57 -75.29
CA LYS A 365 -74.45 -42.56 -74.23
C LYS A 365 -73.01 -43.06 -74.16
N THR A 366 -72.38 -43.38 -75.29
CA THR A 366 -70.97 -43.81 -75.29
C THR A 366 -70.04 -42.70 -74.79
N LYS A 367 -70.24 -41.45 -75.23
CA LYS A 367 -69.47 -40.29 -74.74
C LYS A 367 -69.73 -39.99 -73.27
N GLU A 368 -70.95 -40.17 -72.77
CA GLU A 368 -71.30 -40.06 -71.35
C GLU A 368 -70.64 -41.17 -70.54
N GLU A 369 -70.61 -42.41 -71.04
CA GLU A 369 -69.94 -43.54 -70.39
C GLU A 369 -68.41 -43.35 -70.35
N GLU A 370 -67.79 -42.91 -71.45
CA GLU A 370 -66.37 -42.55 -71.53
C GLU A 370 -66.02 -41.37 -70.60
N TYR A 371 -66.86 -40.32 -70.59
CA TYR A 371 -66.68 -39.16 -69.72
C TYR A 371 -66.86 -39.52 -68.24
N ASN A 372 -67.84 -40.36 -67.91
CA ASN A 372 -68.03 -40.87 -66.55
C ASN A 372 -66.90 -41.80 -66.11
N ALA A 373 -66.34 -42.62 -67.01
CA ALA A 373 -65.16 -43.43 -66.73
C ALA A 373 -63.92 -42.55 -66.50
N TYR A 374 -63.71 -41.53 -67.34
CA TYR A 374 -62.65 -40.54 -67.16
C TYR A 374 -62.79 -39.77 -65.84
N LEU A 375 -63.99 -39.30 -65.49
CA LEU A 375 -64.26 -38.63 -64.21
C LEU A 375 -63.98 -39.55 -63.02
N LYS A 376 -64.45 -40.80 -63.04
CA LYS A 376 -64.17 -41.78 -61.97
C LYS A 376 -62.67 -42.03 -61.83
N ALA A 377 -61.94 -42.18 -62.93
CA ALA A 377 -60.48 -42.35 -62.92
C ALA A 377 -59.76 -41.10 -62.38
N LYS A 378 -60.22 -39.90 -62.78
CA LYS A 378 -59.70 -38.62 -62.29
C LYS A 378 -59.92 -38.47 -60.80
N PHE A 379 -61.14 -38.61 -60.30
CA PHE A 379 -61.44 -38.53 -58.87
C PHE A 379 -60.68 -39.57 -58.05
N ALA A 380 -60.60 -40.83 -58.49
CA ALA A 380 -59.80 -41.86 -57.83
C ALA A 380 -58.28 -41.61 -57.87
N SER A 381 -57.80 -40.72 -58.75
CA SER A 381 -56.41 -40.24 -58.76
C SER A 381 -56.22 -39.02 -57.85
N GLU A 382 -57.19 -38.11 -57.78
CA GLU A 382 -57.21 -36.93 -56.93
C GLU A 382 -57.36 -37.32 -55.45
N GLU A 383 -58.21 -38.30 -55.13
CA GLU A 383 -58.42 -38.84 -53.79
C GLU A 383 -57.17 -39.55 -53.24
N ARG A 384 -56.48 -40.33 -54.08
CA ARG A 384 -55.16 -40.90 -53.74
C ARG A 384 -54.13 -39.79 -53.47
N ARG A 385 -54.07 -38.78 -54.33
CA ARG A 385 -53.17 -37.63 -54.16
C ARG A 385 -53.48 -36.82 -52.90
N ALA A 386 -54.77 -36.70 -52.54
CA ALA A 386 -55.23 -36.04 -51.33
C ALA A 386 -54.81 -36.80 -50.08
N MET A 387 -55.00 -38.13 -50.03
CA MET A 387 -54.51 -38.98 -48.94
C MET A 387 -52.99 -38.90 -48.79
N GLU A 388 -52.23 -38.95 -49.88
CA GLU A 388 -50.76 -38.80 -49.87
C GLU A 388 -50.34 -37.42 -49.33
N LEU A 389 -51.00 -36.35 -49.78
CA LEU A 389 -50.77 -34.98 -49.29
C LEU A 389 -51.14 -34.81 -47.81
N GLU A 390 -52.20 -35.47 -47.33
CA GLU A 390 -52.61 -35.42 -45.93
C GLU A 390 -51.61 -36.17 -45.04
N ILE A 391 -51.17 -37.38 -45.45
CA ILE A 391 -50.12 -38.13 -44.77
C ILE A 391 -48.81 -37.33 -44.74
N PHE A 392 -48.44 -36.69 -45.85
CA PHE A 392 -47.24 -35.83 -45.94
C PHE A 392 -47.34 -34.61 -45.00
N ARG A 393 -48.47 -33.90 -45.00
CA ARG A 393 -48.73 -32.77 -44.08
C ARG A 393 -48.73 -33.19 -42.61
N ARG A 394 -49.24 -34.40 -42.31
CA ARG A 394 -49.20 -34.97 -40.97
C ARG A 394 -47.77 -35.27 -40.53
N LYS A 395 -46.98 -35.95 -41.38
CA LYS A 395 -45.55 -36.20 -41.13
C LYS A 395 -44.78 -34.91 -40.88
N GLN A 396 -44.88 -33.90 -41.77
CA GLN A 396 -44.20 -32.62 -41.55
C GLN A 396 -44.65 -31.91 -40.26
N ARG A 397 -45.94 -31.99 -39.89
CA ARG A 397 -46.42 -31.44 -38.60
C ARG A 397 -45.84 -32.17 -37.41
N ASP A 398 -45.69 -33.49 -37.48
CA ASP A 398 -45.17 -34.28 -36.37
C ASP A 398 -43.63 -34.16 -36.28
N GLU A 399 -42.92 -34.10 -37.41
CA GLU A 399 -41.49 -33.72 -37.50
C GLU A 399 -41.24 -32.31 -36.94
N TYR A 400 -42.07 -31.32 -37.29
CA TYR A 400 -41.95 -29.95 -36.77
C TYR A 400 -42.21 -29.88 -35.26
N LYS A 401 -43.18 -30.65 -34.74
CA LYS A 401 -43.40 -30.78 -33.28
C LYS A 401 -42.20 -31.44 -32.59
N GLN A 402 -41.61 -32.48 -33.18
CA GLN A 402 -40.41 -33.13 -32.66
C GLN A 402 -39.24 -32.14 -32.62
N ALA A 403 -38.97 -31.42 -33.71
CA ALA A 403 -37.94 -30.39 -33.77
C ALA A 403 -38.15 -29.25 -32.75
N ILE A 404 -39.40 -28.80 -32.54
CA ILE A 404 -39.72 -27.85 -31.45
C ILE A 404 -39.44 -28.48 -30.07
N HIS A 405 -39.81 -29.75 -29.88
CA HIS A 405 -39.62 -30.41 -28.59
C HIS A 405 -38.13 -30.59 -28.28
N GLU A 406 -37.34 -31.04 -29.25
CA GLU A 406 -35.87 -31.12 -29.18
C GLU A 406 -35.25 -29.74 -28.94
N GLN A 407 -35.67 -28.69 -29.66
CA GLN A 407 -35.19 -27.33 -29.42
C GLN A 407 -35.52 -26.84 -28.00
N ASN A 408 -36.70 -27.16 -27.47
CA ASN A 408 -37.10 -26.80 -26.11
C ASN A 408 -36.36 -27.64 -25.05
N GLN A 409 -36.07 -28.92 -25.31
CA GLN A 409 -35.22 -29.75 -24.45
C GLN A 409 -33.79 -29.21 -24.43
N LEU A 410 -33.22 -28.86 -25.58
CA LEU A 410 -31.90 -28.23 -25.68
C LEU A 410 -31.85 -26.88 -24.95
N LYS A 411 -32.88 -26.02 -25.09
CA LYS A 411 -32.99 -24.78 -24.31
C LYS A 411 -33.05 -25.04 -22.80
N ALA A 412 -33.80 -26.04 -22.36
CA ALA A 412 -33.89 -26.41 -20.95
C ALA A 412 -32.56 -26.96 -20.41
N GLN A 413 -31.86 -27.80 -21.18
CA GLN A 413 -30.53 -28.31 -20.84
C GLN A 413 -29.48 -27.19 -20.79
N MET A 414 -29.48 -26.27 -21.77
CA MET A 414 -28.60 -25.11 -21.78
C MET A 414 -28.84 -24.21 -20.57
N TYR A 415 -30.10 -23.92 -20.23
CA TYR A 415 -30.46 -23.15 -19.03
C TYR A 415 -30.05 -23.85 -17.73
N GLN A 416 -30.18 -25.18 -17.64
CA GLN A 416 -29.68 -25.96 -16.49
C GLN A 416 -28.16 -25.89 -16.38
N LEU A 417 -27.43 -26.07 -17.48
CA LEU A 417 -25.96 -25.95 -17.51
C LEU A 417 -25.48 -24.52 -17.19
N GLU A 418 -26.23 -23.50 -17.59
CA GLU A 418 -25.93 -22.09 -17.30
C GLU A 418 -26.19 -21.79 -15.82
N LEU A 419 -27.33 -22.21 -15.26
CA LEU A 419 -27.62 -22.10 -13.82
C LEU A 419 -26.63 -22.89 -12.95
N GLU A 420 -26.16 -24.05 -13.41
CA GLU A 420 -25.12 -24.82 -12.73
C GLU A 420 -23.77 -24.10 -12.77
N LYS A 421 -23.40 -23.48 -13.90
CA LYS A 421 -22.20 -22.63 -13.99
C LYS A 421 -22.30 -21.42 -13.07
N GLU A 422 -23.41 -20.67 -13.11
CA GLU A 422 -23.65 -19.52 -12.22
C GLU A 422 -23.56 -19.93 -10.74
N ARG A 423 -24.11 -21.10 -10.36
CA ARG A 423 -23.97 -21.63 -9.01
C ARG A 423 -22.52 -21.96 -8.65
N MET A 424 -21.79 -22.63 -9.55
CA MET A 424 -20.38 -22.96 -9.34
C MET A 424 -19.48 -21.72 -9.28
N GLU A 425 -19.78 -20.68 -10.06
CA GLU A 425 -19.11 -19.39 -10.01
C GLU A 425 -19.44 -18.64 -8.73
N ALA A 426 -20.72 -18.61 -8.31
CA ALA A 426 -21.14 -18.02 -7.04
C ALA A 426 -20.52 -18.73 -5.83
N THR A 427 -20.41 -20.06 -5.82
CA THR A 427 -19.69 -20.79 -4.75
C THR A 427 -18.20 -20.48 -4.77
N ARG A 428 -17.56 -20.39 -5.93
CA ARG A 428 -16.13 -20.01 -6.01
C ARG A 428 -15.87 -18.58 -5.54
N ILE A 429 -16.73 -17.62 -5.92
CA ILE A 429 -16.65 -16.24 -5.42
C ILE A 429 -16.85 -16.21 -3.90
N ALA A 430 -17.82 -16.97 -3.37
CA ALA A 430 -18.05 -17.06 -1.92
C ALA A 430 -16.87 -17.71 -1.16
N GLU A 431 -16.25 -18.74 -1.73
CA GLU A 431 -15.05 -19.39 -1.20
C GLU A 431 -13.84 -18.43 -1.23
N GLU A 432 -13.63 -17.72 -2.34
CA GLU A 432 -12.59 -16.69 -2.45
C GLU A 432 -12.79 -15.53 -1.47
N GLU A 433 -14.02 -15.05 -1.31
CA GLU A 433 -14.35 -14.03 -0.31
C GLU A 433 -14.13 -14.53 1.12
N ALA A 434 -14.53 -15.77 1.42
CA ALA A 434 -14.32 -16.38 2.73
C ALA A 434 -12.82 -16.52 3.03
N PHE A 435 -12.03 -16.95 2.03
CA PHE A 435 -10.57 -17.04 2.13
C PHE A 435 -9.91 -15.67 2.35
N LYS A 436 -10.32 -14.64 1.58
CA LYS A 436 -9.87 -13.25 1.76
C LYS A 436 -10.22 -12.74 3.17
N LYS A 437 -11.43 -13.00 3.66
CA LYS A 437 -11.88 -12.63 5.02
C LYS A 437 -11.07 -13.35 6.11
N GLN A 438 -10.77 -14.64 5.94
CA GLN A 438 -9.92 -15.40 6.87
C GLN A 438 -8.49 -14.84 6.93
N ILE A 439 -7.86 -14.58 5.77
CA ILE A 439 -6.53 -13.96 5.71
C ILE A 439 -6.52 -12.60 6.42
N VAL A 440 -7.52 -11.76 6.15
CA VAL A 440 -7.65 -10.44 6.78
C VAL A 440 -7.83 -10.58 8.29
N GLU A 441 -8.65 -11.50 8.78
CA GLU A 441 -8.79 -11.75 10.22
C GLU A 441 -7.50 -12.27 10.87
N GLU A 442 -6.77 -13.19 10.24
CA GLU A 442 -5.50 -13.70 10.76
C GLU A 442 -4.41 -12.61 10.78
N ALA A 443 -4.29 -11.84 9.70
CA ALA A 443 -3.38 -10.71 9.63
C ALA A 443 -3.72 -9.65 10.70
N LYS A 444 -5.01 -9.36 10.89
CA LYS A 444 -5.52 -8.46 11.92
C LYS A 444 -5.14 -8.94 13.32
N ARG A 445 -5.26 -10.24 13.61
CA ARG A 445 -4.85 -10.82 14.90
C ARG A 445 -3.34 -10.69 15.11
N ARG A 446 -2.50 -11.07 14.13
CA ARG A 446 -1.03 -10.93 14.23
C ARG A 446 -0.60 -9.49 14.48
N LEU A 447 -1.11 -8.55 13.67
CA LEU A 447 -0.84 -7.11 13.81
C LEU A 447 -1.24 -6.60 15.20
N LEU A 448 -2.37 -7.06 15.73
CA LEU A 448 -2.81 -6.71 17.08
C LEU A 448 -1.89 -7.30 18.16
N ASP A 449 -1.51 -8.58 18.06
CA ASP A 449 -0.69 -9.27 19.07
C ASP A 449 0.73 -8.68 19.15
N GLU A 450 1.35 -8.36 18.00
CA GLU A 450 2.66 -7.70 17.91
C GLU A 450 2.66 -6.32 18.59
N HIS A 451 1.62 -5.51 18.33
CA HIS A 451 1.55 -4.15 18.86
C HIS A 451 0.88 -4.04 20.25
N ALA A 452 0.12 -5.05 20.70
CA ALA A 452 -0.61 -5.04 21.97
C ALA A 452 0.29 -4.84 23.19
N GLN A 453 1.48 -5.46 23.20
CA GLN A 453 2.44 -5.30 24.29
C GLN A 453 3.01 -3.88 24.35
N SER A 454 3.36 -3.33 23.18
CA SER A 454 3.97 -2.00 23.06
C SER A 454 3.00 -0.84 23.33
N LEU A 455 1.72 -1.00 22.99
CA LEU A 455 0.68 0.04 23.05
C LEU A 455 -0.34 -0.16 24.19
N ARG A 456 -0.02 -1.00 25.17
CA ARG A 456 -0.87 -1.25 26.34
C ARG A 456 -1.23 0.09 27.04
N GLY A 457 -2.53 0.40 27.06
CA GLY A 457 -3.07 1.66 27.62
C GLY A 457 -3.30 2.79 26.61
N PHE A 458 -2.72 2.71 25.40
CA PHE A 458 -2.83 3.74 24.35
C PHE A 458 -3.67 3.32 23.13
N LEU A 459 -4.14 2.06 23.11
CA LEU A 459 -5.01 1.52 22.07
C LEU A 459 -6.44 2.15 22.09
N PRO A 460 -7.04 2.48 20.93
CA PRO A 460 -8.41 2.96 20.85
C PRO A 460 -9.43 1.96 21.42
N LYS A 461 -10.52 2.44 22.04
CA LYS A 461 -11.49 1.61 22.77
C LYS A 461 -12.04 0.41 21.99
N GLY A 462 -12.32 0.56 20.69
CA GLY A 462 -12.80 -0.53 19.84
C GLY A 462 -11.74 -1.63 19.62
N VAL A 463 -10.51 -1.21 19.36
CA VAL A 463 -9.35 -2.10 19.15
C VAL A 463 -8.95 -2.78 20.46
N ALA A 464 -8.87 -2.02 21.55
CA ALA A 464 -8.59 -2.55 22.89
C ALA A 464 -9.61 -3.65 23.31
N LYS A 465 -10.89 -3.51 22.92
CA LYS A 465 -11.90 -4.55 23.14
C LYS A 465 -11.60 -5.82 22.34
N GLN A 466 -11.16 -5.73 21.09
CA GLN A 466 -10.74 -6.88 20.28
C GLN A 466 -9.49 -7.57 20.86
N VAL A 467 -8.45 -6.81 21.21
CA VAL A 467 -7.22 -7.32 21.88
C VAL A 467 -7.58 -8.03 23.20
N SER A 468 -8.45 -7.43 24.02
CA SER A 468 -8.88 -8.05 25.28
C SER A 468 -9.64 -9.37 25.07
N ARG A 469 -10.41 -9.49 23.98
CA ARG A 469 -11.16 -10.70 23.63
C ARG A 469 -10.25 -11.80 23.07
N ALA A 470 -9.18 -11.45 22.36
CA ALA A 470 -8.14 -12.39 21.93
C ALA A 470 -7.31 -12.90 23.12
N GLY A 471 -6.86 -12.00 24.00
CA GLY A 471 -6.08 -12.34 25.20
C GLY A 471 -6.83 -13.16 26.26
N LEU A 472 -8.17 -13.19 26.22
CA LEU A 472 -9.00 -14.06 27.07
C LEU A 472 -9.05 -15.52 26.60
N GLY A 473 -8.48 -15.86 25.43
CA GLY A 473 -8.38 -17.22 24.90
C GLY A 473 -7.09 -17.98 25.25
N SER A 474 -6.22 -17.41 26.09
CA SER A 474 -4.89 -17.97 26.43
C SER A 474 -4.62 -17.95 27.94
N ARG A 475 -5.55 -18.53 28.72
CA ARG A 475 -5.40 -18.83 30.14
C ARG A 475 -6.10 -20.15 30.49
#